data_AF-A0A9C7QF88-F1
#
_entry.id   AF-A0A9C7QF88-F1
#
_cell.length_a   1.000
_cell.length_b   1.000
_cell.length_c   1.000
_cell.angle_alpha   90.00
_cell.angle_beta   90.00
_cell.angle_gamma   90.00
#
_symmetry.space_group_name_H-M   'P 1'
#
loop_
_entity.id
_entity.type
_entity.pdbx_description
1 polymer ?
#
loop_
_entity_poly.entity_id
_entity_poly.type
_entity_poly.pdbx_seq_one_letter_code
_entity_poly.pdbx_strand_id
1 'polypeptide(L)'
;NFPGVTVDRKDGTIRSHPEATVTDLPGIYSLSPYSSEEIVTRDFLINTHPSGIINIVDASNIERNLYLTMQLMELGIPMVLALNMMD
;
A
#
# COMPACT_ATOMS: atom_id res chain seq x y z
N ASN A 1 -15.27 -0.33 5.50
CA ASN A 1 -15.24 0.11 4.10
C ASN A 1 -14.67 1.52 4.03
N PHE A 2 -13.93 1.83 2.98
CA PHE A 2 -13.50 3.21 2.74
C PHE A 2 -14.72 4.09 2.40
N PRO A 3 -14.73 5.39 2.80
CA PRO A 3 -15.86 6.27 2.53
C PRO A 3 -16.16 6.36 1.03
N GLY A 4 -17.42 6.18 0.65
CA GLY A 4 -17.88 6.38 -0.73
C GLY A 4 -17.60 5.23 -1.71
N VAL A 5 -17.04 4.11 -1.26
CA VAL A 5 -16.73 2.93 -2.11
C VAL A 5 -17.09 1.61 -1.42
N THR A 6 -17.26 0.56 -2.20
CA THR A 6 -17.49 -0.82 -1.70
C THR A 6 -16.21 -1.55 -1.30
N VAL A 7 -15.09 -0.84 -1.23
CA VAL A 7 -13.78 -1.42 -0.91
C VAL A 7 -13.68 -1.60 0.60
N ASP A 8 -13.37 -2.82 1.03
CA ASP A 8 -13.16 -3.15 2.43
C ASP A 8 -11.92 -2.43 2.97
N ARG A 9 -12.06 -1.91 4.19
CA ARG A 9 -10.94 -1.33 4.93
C ARG A 9 -10.67 -2.23 6.12
N LYS A 10 -9.43 -2.69 6.28
CA LYS A 10 -9.00 -3.49 7.43
C LYS A 10 -7.88 -2.76 8.14
N ASP A 11 -8.14 -2.36 9.38
CA ASP A 11 -7.13 -1.83 10.29
C ASP A 11 -6.83 -2.88 11.36
N GLY A 12 -5.58 -2.97 11.78
CA GLY A 12 -5.14 -3.87 12.85
C GLY A 12 -3.95 -3.33 13.61
N THR A 13 -3.77 -3.76 14.85
CA THR A 13 -2.57 -3.42 15.63
C THR A 13 -1.48 -4.46 15.39
N ILE A 14 -0.22 -4.02 15.40
CA ILE A 14 0.91 -4.94 15.28
C ILE A 14 1.04 -5.75 16.57
N ARG A 15 1.22 -7.08 16.44
CA ARG A 15 1.44 -7.95 17.60
C ARG A 15 2.64 -7.45 18.41
N SER A 16 2.44 -7.33 19.72
CA SER A 16 3.44 -6.81 20.68
C SER A 16 3.81 -5.33 20.51
N HIS A 17 3.15 -4.58 19.62
CA HIS A 17 3.36 -3.15 19.40
C HIS A 17 1.99 -2.43 19.32
N PRO A 18 1.27 -2.28 20.45
CA PRO A 18 -0.09 -1.74 20.49
C PRO A 18 -0.17 -0.25 20.04
N GLU A 19 0.93 0.46 20.07
CA GLU A 19 1.07 1.84 19.58
C GLU A 19 1.08 1.94 18.05
N ALA A 20 1.33 0.83 17.34
CA ALA A 20 1.41 0.79 15.89
C ALA A 20 0.13 0.20 15.29
N THR A 21 -0.48 0.95 14.37
CA THR A 21 -1.63 0.52 13.57
C THR A 21 -1.18 0.28 12.13
N VAL A 22 -1.64 -0.81 11.53
CA VAL A 22 -1.46 -1.15 10.13
C VAL A 22 -2.83 -1.09 9.46
N THR A 23 -2.90 -0.38 8.35
CA THR A 23 -4.06 -0.36 7.47
C THR A 23 -3.72 -1.16 6.22
N ASP A 24 -4.51 -2.20 5.96
CA ASP A 24 -4.46 -2.95 4.71
C ASP A 24 -5.10 -2.10 3.60
N LEU A 25 -4.38 -1.92 2.50
CA LEU A 25 -4.85 -1.21 1.33
C LEU A 25 -5.13 -2.21 0.20
N PRO A 26 -6.10 -1.91 -0.68
CA PRO A 26 -6.34 -2.73 -1.86
C PRO A 26 -5.07 -2.99 -2.67
N GLY A 27 -4.96 -4.20 -3.20
CA GLY A 27 -3.87 -4.56 -4.10
C GLY A 27 -4.02 -3.82 -5.43
N ILE A 28 -3.04 -3.01 -5.78
CA ILE A 28 -3.04 -2.17 -6.99
C ILE A 28 -1.76 -2.39 -7.80
N TYR A 29 -1.80 -2.08 -9.09
CA TYR A 29 -0.59 -2.10 -9.94
C TYR A 29 -0.04 -0.71 -10.21
N SER A 30 -0.82 0.35 -9.96
CA SER A 30 -0.40 1.73 -10.16
C SER A 30 -1.18 2.70 -9.26
N LEU A 31 -0.64 3.90 -9.03
CA LEU A 31 -1.35 5.03 -8.43
C LEU A 31 -2.23 5.80 -9.45
N SER A 32 -2.37 5.28 -10.67
CA SER A 32 -3.24 5.89 -11.68
C SER A 32 -4.70 5.67 -11.32
N PRO A 33 -5.63 6.60 -11.59
CA PRO A 33 -7.01 6.49 -11.11
C PRO A 33 -7.91 5.70 -12.07
N TYR A 34 -7.56 4.47 -12.45
CA TYR A 34 -8.36 3.67 -13.40
C TYR A 34 -9.36 2.74 -12.71
N SER A 35 -9.11 2.36 -11.46
CA SER A 35 -10.04 1.58 -10.64
C SER A 35 -10.39 2.28 -9.32
N SER A 36 -11.52 1.90 -8.71
CA SER A 36 -11.89 2.37 -7.38
C SER A 36 -10.83 2.01 -6.32
N GLU A 37 -10.15 0.87 -6.48
CA GLU A 37 -9.08 0.42 -5.58
C GLU A 37 -7.85 1.32 -5.68
N GLU A 38 -7.47 1.71 -6.90
CA GLU A 38 -6.36 2.64 -7.13
C GLU A 38 -6.66 4.03 -6.59
N ILE A 39 -7.87 4.54 -6.84
CA ILE A 39 -8.33 5.83 -6.32
C ILE A 39 -8.28 5.84 -4.79
N VAL A 40 -8.85 4.81 -4.14
CA VAL A 40 -8.91 4.71 -2.69
C VAL A 40 -7.53 4.61 -2.07
N THR A 41 -6.65 3.79 -2.64
CA THR A 41 -5.27 3.62 -2.15
C THR A 41 -4.49 4.91 -2.28
N ARG A 42 -4.57 5.58 -3.44
CA ARG A 42 -3.92 6.87 -3.67
C ARG A 42 -4.43 7.94 -2.72
N ASP A 43 -5.75 8.10 -2.61
CA ASP A 43 -6.36 9.12 -1.76
C ASP A 43 -6.05 8.87 -0.29
N PHE A 44 -5.99 7.60 0.14
CA PHE A 44 -5.57 7.26 1.49
C PHE A 44 -4.14 7.73 1.76
N LEU A 45 -3.18 7.38 0.90
CA LEU A 45 -1.77 7.75 1.07
C LEU A 45 -1.59 9.28 1.10
N ILE A 46 -2.25 10.00 0.20
CA ILE A 46 -2.16 11.47 0.10
C ILE A 46 -2.88 12.17 1.26
N ASN A 47 -4.01 11.66 1.74
CA ASN A 47 -4.75 12.37 2.78
C ASN A 47 -4.26 12.03 4.19
N THR A 48 -3.86 10.77 4.42
CA THR A 48 -3.44 10.32 5.76
C THR A 48 -1.96 10.55 6.04
N HIS A 49 -1.11 10.60 5.00
CA HIS A 49 0.35 10.68 5.13
C HIS A 49 0.89 9.71 6.19
N PRO A 50 0.81 8.39 5.95
CA PRO A 50 1.24 7.40 6.94
C PRO A 50 2.71 7.58 7.29
N SER A 51 3.09 7.18 8.51
CA SER A 51 4.49 7.27 8.97
C SER A 51 5.44 6.36 8.20
N GLY A 52 4.90 5.34 7.52
CA GLY A 52 5.67 4.52 6.59
C GLY A 52 4.79 3.59 5.78
N ILE A 53 5.38 2.99 4.74
CA ILE A 53 4.74 2.04 3.83
C ILE A 53 5.50 0.71 3.91
N ILE A 54 4.77 -0.40 4.03
CA ILE A 54 5.29 -1.75 3.79
C ILE A 54 4.82 -2.16 2.39
N ASN A 55 5.72 -2.13 1.42
CA ASN A 55 5.40 -2.46 0.04
C ASN A 55 5.78 -3.93 -0.23
N ILE A 56 4.78 -4.79 -0.41
CA ILE A 56 4.97 -6.23 -0.64
C ILE A 56 5.17 -6.46 -2.14
N VAL A 57 6.34 -7.00 -2.50
CA VAL A 57 6.73 -7.23 -3.90
C VAL A 57 6.97 -8.72 -4.13
N ASP A 58 6.29 -9.28 -5.13
CA ASP A 58 6.55 -10.64 -5.62
C ASP A 58 7.88 -10.69 -6.40
N ALA A 59 8.86 -11.43 -5.88
CA ALA A 59 10.20 -11.55 -6.46
C ALA A 59 10.21 -12.27 -7.81
N SER A 60 9.21 -13.12 -8.10
CA SER A 60 9.08 -13.79 -9.40
C SER A 60 8.66 -12.83 -10.53
N ASN A 61 8.04 -11.69 -10.17
CA ASN A 61 7.52 -10.69 -11.11
C ASN A 61 8.06 -9.28 -10.79
N ILE A 62 9.34 -9.17 -10.45
CA ILE A 62 9.93 -7.96 -9.87
C ILE A 62 9.78 -6.72 -10.77
N GLU A 63 10.02 -6.84 -12.08
CA GLU A 63 9.96 -5.70 -13.02
C GLU A 63 8.58 -5.02 -13.00
N ARG A 64 7.50 -5.82 -13.04
CA ARG A 64 6.13 -5.33 -12.99
C ARG A 64 5.81 -4.65 -11.65
N ASN A 65 6.28 -5.22 -10.55
CA ASN A 65 6.02 -4.70 -9.21
C ASN A 65 6.83 -3.42 -8.91
N LEU A 66 8.01 -3.28 -9.51
CA LEU A 66 8.83 -2.08 -9.34
C LEU A 66 8.20 -0.83 -9.95
N TYR A 67 7.24 -0.96 -10.88
CA TYR A 67 6.48 0.17 -11.40
C TYR A 67 5.71 0.90 -10.29
N LEU A 68 4.88 0.19 -9.51
CA LEU A 68 4.18 0.77 -8.36
C LEU A 68 5.18 1.28 -7.32
N THR A 69 6.26 0.53 -7.09
CA THR A 69 7.30 0.88 -6.12
C THR A 69 7.87 2.27 -6.40
N MET A 70 8.20 2.58 -7.65
CA MET A 70 8.72 3.90 -8.04
C MET A 70 7.71 5.02 -7.77
N GLN A 71 6.43 4.81 -8.11
CA GLN A 71 5.37 5.79 -7.84
C GLN A 71 5.19 6.05 -6.34
N LEU A 72 5.29 5.00 -5.52
CA LEU A 72 5.21 5.13 -4.06
C LEU A 72 6.45 5.85 -3.48
N MET A 73 7.63 5.67 -4.07
CA MET A 73 8.85 6.38 -3.65
C MET A 73 8.75 7.90 -3.92
N GLU A 74 8.09 8.30 -5.00
CA GLU A 74 7.87 9.72 -5.33
C GLU A 74 6.98 10.45 -4.31
N LEU A 75 6.19 9.72 -3.50
CA LEU A 75 5.40 10.31 -2.41
C LEU A 75 6.26 10.81 -1.24
N GLY A 76 7.55 10.42 -1.18
CA GLY A 76 8.45 10.81 -0.10
C GLY A 76 8.12 10.21 1.27
N ILE A 77 7.21 9.24 1.33
CA ILE A 77 6.87 8.51 2.55
C ILE A 77 7.93 7.41 2.77
N PRO A 78 8.49 7.28 3.99
CA PRO A 78 9.44 6.22 4.30
C PRO A 78 8.86 4.83 3.95
N MET A 79 9.61 4.03 3.19
CA MET A 79 9.13 2.74 2.70
C MET A 79 10.10 1.62 3.02
N VAL A 80 9.54 0.47 3.40
CA VAL A 80 10.24 -0.82 3.47
C VAL A 80 9.70 -1.70 2.35
N LEU A 81 10.60 -2.27 1.55
CA LEU A 81 10.26 -3.25 0.52
C LEU A 81 10.30 -4.66 1.12
N ALA A 82 9.16 -5.34 1.15
CA ALA A 82 9.04 -6.72 1.60
C ALA A 82 9.01 -7.64 0.36
N LEU A 83 10.17 -8.18 -0.02
CA LEU A 83 10.27 -9.16 -1.10
C LEU A 83 9.68 -10.49 -0.65
N ASN A 84 8.65 -10.95 -1.35
CA ASN A 84 7.93 -12.20 -1.12
C ASN A 84 8.15 -13.17 -2.28
N MET A 85 7.81 -14.46 -2.09
CA MET A 85 7.95 -15.52 -3.11
C MET A 85 9.38 -15.62 -3.68
N MET A 86 10.36 -15.67 -2.77
CA MET A 86 11.77 -15.82 -3.14
C MET A 86 12.23 -17.29 -3.27
N ASP A 87 11.37 -18.24 -2.89
CA ASP A 87 11.62 -19.68 -2.86
C ASP A 87 11.41 -20.41 -4.20
#